data_AF-A0A3D4RLU8-F1
#
_entry.id   AF-A0A3D4RLU8-F1
#
_cell.length_a   1.000
_cell.length_b   1.000
_cell.length_c   1.000
_cell.angle_alpha   90.00
_cell.angle_beta   90.00
_cell.angle_gamma   90.00
#
_symmetry.space_group_name_H-M   'P 1'
#
loop_
_entity.id
_entity.type
_entity.pdbx_description
1 polymer ?
#
loop_
_entity_poly.entity_id
_entity_poly.type
_entity_poly.pdbx_seq_one_letter_code
_entity_poly.pdbx_strand_id
1 'polypeptide(L)'
;ITIDYERGKYSAEVEKGVQYNLKAQGVNDYRLTTTELASTEDREFTLVFEKKPTWGITIHATLQGEEEQQTTLSETDLQGVQFVFNNLKEEGYEYIFTGTKDIALRDGTYSIECRNVPNTMHQMLTSNLRIDGQETTKQIDFERNIAVETVLYRSILHVGKEQEFKTIGSALEEARRMDRTSHERVEILIEPGNYEEMLFVDIPSITLRNSSNTPSIELRNGGVDIAENAVRITGYYGWGYDYFSMDKDGFYNKRVLQVNKENGYASTANPAQGNTLWNATVVVSASDFIAEGIIFENSFNQYISTREADDVLTETSASKGIRPTQAGNTDVQKRTYRERACAIGFKKTADRAHLIGCRVISRQDALYGDEGCRVAIEDGILNGSCDYIFGGMTLVAKGTRLDMLVSSDPNDIAYLTASKTSKEGRGYLFYECSIGSATPEQDMVETMTAQPGYLGRPWDANGETVFCNTYIGKSRTGESLIVPAGWNNGLVSGGSNRSYEYGTIEETGIDNTGKRVSWAVVLQEPVLPDGTEISLYNFTKGDDGWDPFKDNKTSVQKVSDMPFLLYSTANGMLQIGQVEEDTMVQIYSIDGRELYSQTMHKGSAKQWEMPQGIYIVKTGSKYGEFSQKVSL
;
A
#
# COMPACT_ATOMS: atom_id res chain seq x y z
N ILE A 1 -6.71 -45.13 -44.58
CA ILE A 1 -8.00 -44.44 -44.80
C ILE A 1 -7.88 -43.65 -46.09
N THR A 2 -8.80 -43.85 -47.03
CA THR A 2 -8.92 -43.09 -48.28
C THR A 2 -10.14 -42.20 -48.16
N ILE A 3 -10.01 -40.92 -48.51
CA ILE A 3 -11.07 -39.91 -48.36
C ILE A 3 -11.53 -39.46 -49.74
N ASP A 4 -12.80 -39.67 -50.06
CA ASP A 4 -13.50 -39.09 -51.20
C ASP A 4 -14.25 -37.84 -50.69
N TYR A 5 -13.57 -36.69 -50.74
CA TYR A 5 -14.09 -35.41 -50.27
C TYR A 5 -15.30 -34.93 -51.09
N GLU A 6 -15.38 -35.27 -52.38
CA GLU A 6 -16.50 -34.85 -53.24
C GLU A 6 -17.79 -35.59 -52.89
N ARG A 7 -17.67 -36.85 -52.43
CA ARG A 7 -18.83 -37.67 -52.06
C ARG A 7 -19.06 -37.79 -50.56
N GLY A 8 -18.20 -37.21 -49.73
CA GLY A 8 -18.24 -37.36 -48.27
C GLY A 8 -18.09 -38.82 -47.82
N LYS A 9 -17.37 -39.64 -48.59
CA LYS A 9 -17.16 -41.07 -48.30
C LYS A 9 -15.74 -41.33 -47.80
N TYR A 10 -15.63 -42.24 -46.85
CA TYR A 10 -14.37 -42.67 -46.26
C TYR A 10 -14.25 -44.18 -46.42
N SER A 11 -13.09 -44.67 -46.85
CA SER A 11 -12.76 -46.09 -46.87
C SER A 11 -11.58 -46.35 -45.95
N ALA A 12 -11.68 -47.36 -45.09
CA ALA A 12 -10.62 -47.72 -44.17
C ALA A 12 -10.42 -49.23 -44.21
N GLU A 13 -9.16 -49.67 -44.25
CA GLU A 13 -8.82 -51.06 -43.96
C GLU A 13 -8.68 -51.20 -42.45
N VAL A 14 -9.39 -52.17 -41.88
CA VAL A 14 -9.42 -52.48 -40.45
C VAL A 14 -9.12 -53.96 -40.25
N GLU A 15 -8.52 -54.33 -39.12
CA GLU A 15 -8.22 -55.72 -38.82
C GLU A 15 -9.50 -56.52 -38.58
N LYS A 16 -9.56 -57.72 -39.17
CA LYS A 16 -10.71 -58.60 -39.13
C LYS A 16 -11.09 -58.94 -37.69
N GLY A 17 -12.28 -58.53 -37.27
CA GLY A 17 -12.84 -58.83 -35.94
C GLY A 17 -12.32 -57.94 -34.80
N VAL A 18 -11.49 -56.93 -35.07
CA VAL A 18 -11.02 -55.97 -34.08
C VAL A 18 -12.00 -54.80 -33.96
N GLN A 19 -12.29 -54.37 -32.72
CA GLN A 19 -13.12 -53.20 -32.43
C GLN A 19 -12.27 -51.93 -32.40
N TYR A 20 -12.71 -50.92 -33.14
CA TYR A 20 -12.10 -49.60 -33.20
C TYR A 20 -13.04 -48.56 -32.59
N ASN A 21 -12.47 -47.66 -31.78
CA ASN A 21 -13.19 -46.48 -31.29
C ASN A 21 -13.09 -45.36 -32.32
N LEU A 22 -14.23 -44.77 -32.68
CA LEU A 22 -14.33 -43.64 -33.58
C LEU A 22 -14.38 -42.34 -32.79
N LYS A 23 -13.58 -41.36 -33.22
CA LYS A 23 -13.63 -39.98 -32.72
C LYS A 23 -13.67 -39.04 -33.92
N ALA A 24 -14.57 -38.06 -33.87
CA ALA A 24 -14.63 -36.99 -34.85
C ALA A 24 -14.00 -35.73 -34.26
N GLN A 25 -13.23 -35.01 -35.07
CA GLN A 25 -12.63 -33.72 -34.74
C GLN A 25 -13.24 -32.64 -35.65
N GLY A 26 -13.33 -31.39 -35.16
CA GLY A 26 -13.90 -30.28 -35.93
C GLY A 26 -15.43 -30.32 -36.10
N VAL A 27 -16.13 -31.12 -35.30
CA VAL A 27 -17.61 -31.25 -35.33
C VAL A 27 -18.24 -30.65 -34.07
N ASN A 28 -17.89 -29.39 -33.76
CA ASN A 28 -18.19 -28.73 -32.49
C ASN A 28 -19.69 -28.69 -32.13
N ASP A 29 -20.58 -28.49 -33.11
CA ASP A 29 -22.04 -28.44 -32.90
C ASP A 29 -22.73 -29.81 -32.91
N TYR A 30 -22.00 -30.88 -33.22
CA TYR A 30 -22.56 -32.21 -33.43
C TYR A 30 -21.87 -33.24 -32.54
N ARG A 31 -22.56 -34.34 -32.26
CA ARG A 31 -21.98 -35.53 -31.62
C ARG A 31 -22.05 -36.69 -32.59
N LEU A 32 -20.94 -37.39 -32.77
CA LEU A 32 -20.92 -38.66 -33.47
C LEU A 32 -21.58 -39.71 -32.57
N THR A 33 -22.71 -40.26 -32.98
CA THR A 33 -23.40 -41.31 -32.21
C THR A 33 -22.87 -42.71 -32.53
N THR A 34 -22.24 -42.87 -33.70
CA THR A 34 -21.53 -44.09 -34.08
C THR A 34 -20.11 -44.07 -33.51
N THR A 35 -19.92 -44.53 -32.28
CA THR A 35 -18.64 -44.42 -31.56
C THR A 35 -17.72 -45.64 -31.73
N GLU A 36 -18.21 -46.73 -32.31
CA GLU A 36 -17.49 -47.99 -32.43
C GLU A 36 -17.69 -48.63 -33.81
N LEU A 37 -16.65 -49.29 -34.31
CA LEU A 37 -16.67 -50.00 -35.58
C LEU A 37 -15.89 -51.31 -35.48
N ALA A 38 -16.49 -52.40 -35.94
CA ALA A 38 -15.85 -53.71 -36.07
C ALA A 38 -16.45 -54.44 -37.27
N SER A 39 -15.62 -55.11 -38.07
CA SER A 39 -16.10 -55.92 -39.21
C SER A 39 -15.26 -57.16 -39.43
N THR A 40 -15.87 -58.22 -39.95
CA THR A 40 -15.18 -59.46 -40.37
C THR A 40 -15.11 -59.63 -41.89
N GLU A 41 -15.74 -58.71 -42.63
CA GLU A 41 -15.87 -58.67 -44.09
C GLU A 41 -16.02 -57.21 -44.57
N ASP A 42 -15.96 -56.96 -45.88
CA ASP A 42 -16.16 -55.63 -46.45
C ASP A 42 -17.59 -55.15 -46.20
N ARG A 43 -17.74 -53.98 -45.57
CA ARG A 43 -19.05 -53.43 -45.18
C ARG A 43 -19.05 -51.91 -45.18
N GLU A 44 -20.20 -51.33 -45.53
CA GLU A 44 -20.47 -49.90 -45.34
C GLU A 44 -20.99 -49.61 -43.91
N PHE A 45 -20.43 -48.59 -43.26
CA PHE A 45 -20.90 -48.06 -41.98
C PHE A 45 -21.44 -46.64 -42.17
N THR A 46 -22.62 -46.37 -41.61
CA THR A 46 -23.17 -45.01 -41.57
C THR A 46 -22.71 -44.30 -40.31
N LEU A 47 -21.99 -43.18 -40.47
CA LEU A 47 -21.63 -42.30 -39.37
C LEU A 47 -22.75 -41.27 -39.18
N VAL A 48 -23.42 -41.32 -38.03
CA VAL A 48 -24.52 -40.39 -37.72
C VAL A 48 -24.02 -39.28 -36.80
N PHE A 49 -24.25 -38.04 -37.22
CA PHE A 49 -23.95 -36.84 -36.44
C PHE A 49 -25.26 -36.20 -35.99
N GLU A 50 -25.49 -36.18 -34.67
CA GLU A 50 -26.66 -35.51 -34.07
C GLU A 50 -26.28 -34.11 -33.60
N LYS A 51 -27.12 -33.12 -33.87
CA LYS A 51 -26.90 -31.76 -33.37
C LYS A 51 -26.99 -31.75 -31.84
N LYS A 52 -26.04 -31.11 -31.18
CA LYS A 52 -26.07 -30.91 -29.72
C LYS A 52 -27.26 -29.99 -29.35
N PRO A 53 -27.90 -30.20 -28.19
CA PRO A 53 -28.97 -29.31 -27.73
C PRO A 53 -28.44 -27.89 -27.49
N THR A 54 -29.32 -26.91 -27.64
CA THR A 54 -29.06 -25.50 -27.37
C THR A 54 -30.12 -24.95 -26.43
N TRP A 55 -29.73 -23.98 -25.62
CA TRP A 55 -30.57 -23.37 -24.59
C TRP A 55 -30.67 -21.87 -24.82
N GLY A 56 -31.88 -21.33 -24.66
CA GLY A 56 -32.15 -19.91 -24.85
C GLY A 56 -31.41 -19.05 -23.82
N ILE A 57 -30.84 -17.94 -24.28
CA ILE A 57 -30.09 -16.99 -23.45
C ILE A 57 -30.80 -15.64 -23.46
N THR A 58 -31.22 -15.19 -22.28
CA THR A 58 -31.81 -13.87 -22.10
C THR A 58 -30.72 -12.88 -21.71
N ILE A 59 -30.52 -11.82 -22.51
CA ILE A 59 -29.57 -10.75 -22.20
C ILE A 59 -30.28 -9.57 -21.54
N HIS A 60 -29.84 -9.22 -20.33
CA HIS A 60 -30.18 -7.95 -19.69
C HIS A 60 -29.01 -6.99 -19.85
N ALA A 61 -29.13 -6.06 -20.79
CA ALA A 61 -28.10 -5.05 -21.00
C ALA A 61 -28.43 -3.77 -20.24
N THR A 62 -27.45 -3.18 -19.58
CA THR A 62 -27.61 -1.90 -18.88
C THR A 62 -26.53 -0.91 -19.27
N LEU A 63 -26.81 0.37 -19.08
CA LEU A 63 -25.86 1.47 -19.22
C LEU A 63 -25.70 2.16 -17.87
N GLN A 64 -24.47 2.19 -17.38
CA GLN A 64 -24.07 2.96 -16.21
C GLN A 64 -23.92 4.44 -16.61
N GLY A 65 -24.67 5.29 -15.92
CA GLY A 65 -24.61 6.75 -16.02
C GLY A 65 -23.80 7.38 -14.90
N GLU A 66 -23.89 8.70 -14.80
CA GLU A 66 -23.29 9.46 -13.69
C GLU A 66 -23.87 9.01 -12.35
N GLU A 67 -23.06 9.06 -11.28
CA GLU A 67 -23.43 8.67 -9.91
C GLU A 67 -23.97 7.22 -9.76
N GLU A 68 -23.43 6.26 -10.53
CA GLU A 68 -23.82 4.84 -10.49
C GLU A 68 -25.30 4.58 -10.86
N GLN A 69 -26.00 5.54 -11.49
CA GLN A 69 -27.36 5.30 -11.97
C GLN A 69 -27.35 4.32 -13.14
N GLN A 70 -28.08 3.21 -13.00
CA GLN A 70 -28.12 2.15 -14.00
C GLN A 70 -29.43 2.20 -14.79
N THR A 71 -29.35 2.27 -16.12
CA THR A 71 -30.51 2.29 -17.02
C THR A 71 -30.54 1.05 -17.90
N THR A 72 -31.70 0.44 -18.11
CA THR A 72 -31.83 -0.72 -19.01
C THR A 72 -31.78 -0.26 -20.46
N LEU A 73 -30.93 -0.88 -21.27
CA LEU A 73 -30.83 -0.62 -22.71
C LEU A 73 -31.98 -1.35 -23.45
N SER A 74 -32.63 -0.65 -24.36
CA SER A 74 -33.70 -1.19 -25.20
C SER A 74 -33.15 -1.98 -26.40
N GLU A 75 -34.02 -2.72 -27.09
CA GLU A 75 -33.64 -3.41 -28.35
C GLU A 75 -33.13 -2.43 -29.42
N THR A 76 -33.64 -1.19 -29.42
CA THR A 76 -33.21 -0.15 -30.35
C THR A 76 -31.79 0.32 -30.03
N ASP A 77 -31.46 0.48 -28.75
CA ASP A 77 -30.12 0.92 -28.32
C ASP A 77 -29.03 -0.11 -28.66
N LEU A 78 -29.42 -1.39 -28.70
CA LEU A 78 -28.55 -2.52 -29.01
C LEU A 78 -28.67 -2.97 -30.47
N GLN A 79 -29.37 -2.20 -31.32
CA GLN A 79 -29.55 -2.55 -32.72
C GLN A 79 -28.18 -2.58 -33.43
N GLY A 80 -27.81 -3.75 -33.95
CA GLY A 80 -26.53 -3.94 -34.65
C GLY A 80 -25.35 -4.33 -33.76
N VAL A 81 -25.50 -4.27 -32.42
CA VAL A 81 -24.51 -4.81 -31.49
C VAL A 81 -24.44 -6.32 -31.68
N GLN A 82 -23.22 -6.84 -31.83
CA GLN A 82 -22.95 -8.25 -31.94
C GLN A 82 -22.51 -8.81 -30.59
N PHE A 83 -23.24 -9.78 -30.07
CA PHE A 83 -22.86 -10.55 -28.88
C PHE A 83 -22.11 -11.79 -29.32
N VAL A 84 -20.82 -11.83 -28.98
CA VAL A 84 -19.90 -12.89 -29.34
C VAL A 84 -19.62 -13.75 -28.13
N PHE A 85 -19.93 -15.03 -28.24
CA PHE A 85 -19.74 -16.03 -27.18
C PHE A 85 -18.61 -16.97 -27.58
N ASN A 86 -17.45 -16.79 -26.97
CA ASN A 86 -16.25 -17.59 -27.24
C ASN A 86 -16.22 -18.79 -26.31
N ASN A 87 -16.23 -20.01 -26.85
CA ASN A 87 -16.23 -21.19 -25.99
C ASN A 87 -14.84 -21.44 -25.39
N LEU A 88 -14.75 -21.41 -24.05
CA LEU A 88 -13.46 -21.55 -23.36
C LEU A 88 -12.83 -22.95 -23.45
N LYS A 89 -13.56 -23.96 -23.91
CA LYS A 89 -13.06 -25.33 -24.11
C LYS A 89 -12.85 -25.71 -25.56
N GLU A 90 -13.22 -24.84 -26.50
CA GLU A 90 -13.08 -25.04 -27.94
C GLU A 90 -12.46 -23.77 -28.54
N GLU A 91 -11.13 -23.73 -28.56
CA GLU A 91 -10.35 -22.58 -29.01
C GLU A 91 -10.75 -22.15 -30.45
N GLY A 92 -10.97 -20.85 -30.64
CA GLY A 92 -11.37 -20.27 -31.91
C GLY A 92 -12.84 -20.51 -32.31
N TYR A 93 -13.64 -21.19 -31.47
CA TYR A 93 -15.05 -21.43 -31.76
C TYR A 93 -15.94 -20.38 -31.09
N GLU A 94 -16.52 -19.50 -31.92
CA GLU A 94 -17.40 -18.41 -31.48
C GLU A 94 -18.81 -18.54 -32.05
N TYR A 95 -19.81 -18.22 -31.24
CA TYR A 95 -21.16 -17.92 -31.72
C TYR A 95 -21.36 -16.41 -31.74
N ILE A 96 -21.94 -15.89 -32.83
CA ILE A 96 -22.20 -14.46 -33.01
C ILE A 96 -23.70 -14.26 -33.21
N PHE A 97 -24.31 -13.42 -32.38
CA PHE A 97 -25.71 -13.01 -32.52
C PHE A 97 -25.79 -11.49 -32.62
N THR A 98 -26.72 -10.96 -33.42
CA THR A 98 -26.94 -9.52 -33.54
C THR A 98 -28.20 -9.13 -32.78
N GLY A 99 -28.08 -8.17 -31.86
CA GLY A 99 -29.15 -7.85 -30.91
C GLY A 99 -29.32 -8.95 -29.84
N THR A 100 -30.42 -8.88 -29.08
CA THR A 100 -30.65 -9.73 -27.90
C THR A 100 -31.66 -10.86 -28.12
N LYS A 101 -32.19 -11.03 -29.34
CA LYS A 101 -33.20 -12.04 -29.67
C LYS A 101 -32.60 -13.34 -30.15
N ASP A 102 -33.32 -14.43 -29.89
CA ASP A 102 -33.05 -15.78 -30.43
C ASP A 102 -31.62 -16.30 -30.18
N ILE A 103 -30.99 -15.83 -29.11
CA ILE A 103 -29.67 -16.31 -28.69
C ILE A 103 -29.86 -17.69 -28.09
N ALA A 104 -29.24 -18.70 -28.68
CA ALA A 104 -29.27 -20.07 -28.20
C ALA A 104 -27.89 -20.70 -28.29
N LEU A 105 -27.40 -21.22 -27.17
CA LEU A 105 -26.04 -21.75 -27.04
C LEU A 105 -26.08 -23.17 -26.50
N ARG A 106 -25.11 -24.00 -26.89
CA ARG A 106 -24.94 -25.34 -26.31
C ARG A 106 -24.36 -25.26 -24.90
N ASP A 107 -24.43 -26.37 -24.17
CA ASP A 107 -23.73 -26.51 -22.89
C ASP A 107 -22.25 -26.15 -23.02
N GLY A 108 -21.75 -25.39 -22.04
CA GLY A 108 -20.40 -24.88 -22.08
C GLY A 108 -20.19 -23.67 -21.18
N THR A 109 -18.95 -23.19 -21.18
CA THR A 109 -18.56 -21.93 -20.55
C THR A 109 -18.04 -21.00 -21.64
N TYR A 110 -18.57 -19.79 -21.68
CA TYR A 110 -18.29 -18.81 -22.72
C TYR A 110 -17.81 -17.50 -22.11
N SER A 111 -16.73 -16.92 -22.64
CA SER A 111 -16.49 -15.49 -22.46
C SER A 111 -17.35 -14.71 -23.45
N ILE A 112 -17.69 -13.47 -23.08
CA ILE A 112 -18.62 -12.64 -23.86
C ILE A 112 -17.92 -11.34 -24.26
N GLU A 113 -17.93 -11.06 -25.55
CA GLU A 113 -17.42 -9.83 -26.16
C GLU A 113 -18.55 -9.19 -26.97
N CYS A 114 -18.73 -7.88 -26.83
CA CYS A 114 -19.65 -7.11 -27.65
C CYS A 114 -18.88 -6.39 -28.77
N ARG A 115 -19.20 -6.69 -30.02
CA ARG A 115 -18.67 -6.01 -31.22
C ARG A 115 -19.72 -5.05 -31.79
N ASN A 116 -19.29 -4.07 -32.59
CA ASN A 116 -20.15 -3.03 -33.17
C ASN A 116 -20.97 -2.25 -32.12
N VAL A 117 -20.41 -2.06 -30.92
CA VAL A 117 -21.01 -1.22 -29.88
C VAL A 117 -21.01 0.24 -30.36
N PRO A 118 -22.12 0.98 -30.23
CA PRO A 118 -22.17 2.41 -30.54
C PRO A 118 -21.02 3.17 -29.86
N ASN A 119 -20.39 4.11 -30.56
CA ASN A 119 -19.25 4.88 -30.05
C ASN A 119 -19.55 5.73 -28.81
N THR A 120 -20.80 5.86 -28.41
CA THR A 120 -21.26 6.53 -27.18
C THR A 120 -21.10 5.68 -25.93
N MET A 121 -20.76 4.40 -26.04
CA MET A 121 -20.57 3.50 -24.90
C MET A 121 -19.54 2.40 -25.20
N HIS A 122 -19.08 1.73 -24.15
CA HIS A 122 -18.22 0.54 -24.25
C HIS A 122 -18.69 -0.54 -23.28
N GLN A 123 -18.41 -1.80 -23.60
CA GLN A 123 -18.74 -2.92 -22.73
C GLN A 123 -17.83 -2.88 -21.49
N MET A 124 -18.44 -2.96 -20.30
CA MET A 124 -17.71 -3.15 -19.06
C MET A 124 -17.27 -4.61 -18.90
N LEU A 125 -16.30 -4.86 -18.02
CA LEU A 125 -15.87 -6.22 -17.71
C LEU A 125 -17.09 -7.11 -17.39
N THR A 126 -17.18 -8.26 -18.06
CA THR A 126 -18.33 -9.17 -18.00
C THR A 126 -17.83 -10.56 -17.64
N SER A 127 -18.46 -11.19 -16.65
CA SER A 127 -18.15 -12.57 -16.25
C SER A 127 -18.55 -13.59 -17.33
N ASN A 128 -17.99 -14.78 -17.26
CA ASN A 128 -18.31 -15.86 -18.17
C ASN A 128 -19.78 -16.28 -18.04
N LEU A 129 -20.35 -16.80 -19.13
CA LEU A 129 -21.65 -17.45 -19.16
C LEU A 129 -21.45 -18.96 -19.08
N ARG A 130 -22.03 -19.60 -18.06
CA ARG A 130 -22.06 -21.06 -17.93
C ARG A 130 -23.47 -21.56 -18.25
N ILE A 131 -23.55 -22.54 -19.15
CA ILE A 131 -24.78 -23.19 -19.56
C ILE A 131 -24.65 -24.67 -19.26
N ASP A 132 -25.65 -25.21 -18.54
CA ASP A 132 -25.70 -26.58 -18.07
C ASP A 132 -27.13 -27.10 -18.14
N GLY A 133 -27.58 -27.43 -19.35
CA GLY A 133 -28.84 -28.13 -19.54
C GLY A 133 -30.11 -27.29 -19.39
N GLN A 134 -30.03 -25.96 -19.37
CA GLN A 134 -31.20 -25.09 -19.18
C GLN A 134 -31.01 -23.68 -19.73
N GLU A 135 -32.14 -23.00 -20.01
CA GLU A 135 -32.17 -21.58 -20.34
C GLU A 135 -31.51 -20.74 -19.25
N THR A 136 -30.79 -19.68 -19.65
CA THR A 136 -29.98 -18.89 -18.73
C THR A 136 -30.11 -17.40 -19.03
N THR A 137 -30.04 -16.59 -17.99
CA THR A 137 -30.02 -15.13 -18.12
C THR A 137 -28.63 -14.59 -17.86
N LYS A 138 -28.21 -13.58 -18.64
CA LYS A 138 -26.93 -12.91 -18.48
C LYS A 138 -27.07 -11.39 -18.47
N GLN A 139 -26.51 -10.75 -17.45
CA GLN A 139 -26.35 -9.31 -17.41
C GLN A 139 -25.06 -8.89 -18.13
N ILE A 140 -25.15 -7.85 -18.96
CA ILE A 140 -24.01 -7.23 -19.65
C ILE A 140 -24.13 -5.73 -19.45
N ASP A 141 -23.14 -5.15 -18.78
CA ASP A 141 -23.16 -3.72 -18.46
C ASP A 141 -22.27 -2.95 -19.42
N PHE A 142 -22.72 -1.76 -19.80
CA PHE A 142 -22.01 -0.81 -20.63
C PHE A 142 -21.78 0.46 -19.84
N GLU A 143 -20.72 1.18 -20.16
CA GLU A 143 -20.44 2.50 -19.60
C GLU A 143 -20.38 3.53 -20.74
N ARG A 144 -20.84 4.75 -20.46
CA ARG A 144 -20.80 5.83 -21.46
C ARG A 144 -19.36 6.21 -21.78
N ASN A 145 -19.08 6.40 -23.07
CA ASN A 145 -17.87 7.07 -23.51
C ASN A 145 -18.07 8.57 -23.33
N ILE A 146 -17.64 9.09 -22.19
CA ILE A 146 -17.65 10.53 -21.91
C ILE A 146 -16.35 11.11 -22.50
N ALA A 147 -16.46 12.16 -23.29
CA ALA A 147 -15.28 12.92 -23.69
C ALA A 147 -14.63 13.47 -22.42
N VAL A 148 -13.33 13.26 -22.24
CA VAL A 148 -12.61 13.81 -21.09
C VAL A 148 -12.58 15.33 -21.24
N GLU A 149 -13.58 16.00 -20.68
CA GLU A 149 -13.64 17.45 -20.69
C GLU A 149 -12.61 17.99 -19.71
N THR A 150 -11.78 18.89 -20.22
CA THR A 150 -10.86 19.67 -19.40
C THR A 150 -11.68 20.58 -18.49
N VAL A 151 -11.44 20.50 -17.17
CA VAL A 151 -12.09 21.37 -16.18
C VAL A 151 -11.20 22.55 -15.83
N LEU A 152 -11.80 23.65 -15.36
CA LEU A 152 -11.03 24.81 -14.91
C LEU A 152 -10.21 24.46 -13.66
N TYR A 153 -9.00 25.00 -13.56
CA TYR A 153 -8.16 24.84 -12.38
C TYR A 153 -8.84 25.34 -11.11
N ARG A 154 -8.79 24.50 -10.07
CA ARG A 154 -9.15 24.84 -8.69
C ARG A 154 -7.98 24.48 -7.78
N SER A 155 -7.60 25.40 -6.91
CA SER A 155 -6.51 25.16 -5.96
C SER A 155 -6.91 24.28 -4.78
N ILE A 156 -8.22 24.09 -4.54
CA ILE A 156 -8.75 23.33 -3.41
C ILE A 156 -9.89 22.44 -3.90
N LEU A 157 -9.86 21.17 -3.50
CA LEU A 157 -10.95 20.20 -3.62
C LEU A 157 -11.33 19.66 -2.24
N HIS A 158 -12.59 19.35 -2.01
CA HIS A 158 -13.09 18.83 -0.73
C HIS A 158 -13.55 17.38 -0.83
N VAL A 159 -13.02 16.52 0.03
CA VAL A 159 -13.36 15.10 0.13
C VAL A 159 -14.00 14.81 1.47
N GLY A 160 -15.11 14.07 1.46
CA GLY A 160 -15.85 13.70 2.66
C GLY A 160 -17.25 13.21 2.35
N LYS A 161 -17.93 12.66 3.35
CA LYS A 161 -19.23 11.99 3.17
C LYS A 161 -20.28 12.93 2.55
N GLU A 162 -20.27 14.20 2.94
CA GLU A 162 -21.21 15.22 2.46
C GLU A 162 -20.53 16.29 1.57
N GLN A 163 -19.29 16.05 1.14
CA GLN A 163 -18.52 16.95 0.27
C GLN A 163 -18.75 16.67 -1.21
N GLU A 164 -18.18 17.50 -2.09
CA GLU A 164 -18.26 17.34 -3.55
C GLU A 164 -17.71 15.99 -4.02
N PHE A 165 -16.59 15.54 -3.43
CA PHE A 165 -16.01 14.23 -3.69
C PHE A 165 -16.20 13.33 -2.47
N LYS A 166 -16.69 12.12 -2.70
CA LYS A 166 -16.89 11.13 -1.63
C LYS A 166 -15.63 10.31 -1.34
N THR A 167 -14.71 10.27 -2.31
CA THR A 167 -13.50 9.47 -2.29
C THR A 167 -12.31 10.32 -2.69
N ILE A 168 -11.12 9.96 -2.21
CA ILE A 168 -9.89 10.65 -2.58
C ILE A 168 -9.56 10.35 -4.05
N GLY A 169 -9.85 9.13 -4.51
CA GLY A 169 -9.70 8.73 -5.92
C GLY A 169 -10.47 9.65 -6.89
N SER A 170 -11.72 9.99 -6.59
CA SER A 170 -12.53 10.87 -7.45
C SER A 170 -12.01 12.32 -7.48
N ALA A 171 -11.48 12.83 -6.37
CA ALA A 171 -10.82 14.13 -6.34
C ALA A 171 -9.51 14.14 -7.15
N LEU A 172 -8.74 13.04 -7.13
CA LEU A 172 -7.56 12.88 -7.98
C LEU A 172 -7.94 12.83 -9.46
N GLU A 173 -9.03 12.15 -9.82
CA GLU A 173 -9.56 12.13 -11.19
C GLU A 173 -10.00 13.52 -11.69
N GLU A 174 -10.64 14.33 -10.83
CA GLU A 174 -10.92 15.74 -11.13
C GLU A 174 -9.63 16.52 -11.36
N ALA A 175 -8.64 16.39 -10.46
CA ALA A 175 -7.37 17.09 -10.58
C ALA A 175 -6.61 16.71 -11.87
N ARG A 176 -6.71 15.45 -12.35
CA ARG A 176 -6.15 15.01 -13.64
C ARG A 176 -6.76 15.73 -14.84
N ARG A 177 -8.02 16.15 -14.74
CA ARG A 177 -8.75 16.82 -15.82
C ARG A 177 -8.55 18.34 -15.84
N MET A 178 -7.90 18.92 -14.83
CA MET A 178 -7.72 20.37 -14.76
C MET A 178 -6.77 20.90 -15.84
N ASP A 179 -7.11 22.04 -16.44
CA ASP A 179 -6.17 22.85 -17.21
C ASP A 179 -5.21 23.57 -16.24
N ARG A 180 -4.05 22.96 -15.99
CA ARG A 180 -3.08 23.41 -14.98
C ARG A 180 -1.65 23.11 -15.44
N THR A 181 -0.72 23.94 -14.99
CA THR A 181 0.72 23.65 -15.05
C THR A 181 1.15 22.70 -13.93
N SER A 182 2.34 22.12 -14.05
CA SER A 182 2.90 21.21 -13.05
C SER A 182 3.18 21.85 -11.68
N HIS A 183 3.19 23.19 -11.60
CA HIS A 183 3.54 23.95 -10.40
C HIS A 183 2.31 24.49 -9.64
N GLU A 184 1.13 24.49 -10.26
CA GLU A 184 -0.07 25.10 -9.70
C GLU A 184 -0.74 24.22 -8.64
N ARG A 185 -0.18 24.02 -7.44
CA ARG A 185 -0.70 23.03 -6.46
C ARG A 185 -2.24 22.87 -6.32
N VAL A 186 -2.75 21.63 -6.36
CA VAL A 186 -4.11 21.28 -5.89
C VAL A 186 -4.03 20.72 -4.48
N GLU A 187 -4.78 21.33 -3.57
CA GLU A 187 -4.95 20.84 -2.20
C GLU A 187 -6.27 20.07 -2.09
N ILE A 188 -6.19 18.79 -1.76
CA ILE A 188 -7.33 17.93 -1.48
C ILE A 188 -7.51 17.91 0.04
N LEU A 189 -8.53 18.64 0.51
CA LEU A 189 -8.94 18.72 1.91
C LEU A 189 -9.86 17.54 2.24
N ILE A 190 -9.41 16.66 3.13
CA ILE A 190 -10.06 15.39 3.44
C ILE A 190 -10.67 15.44 4.83
N GLU A 191 -11.99 15.29 4.94
CA GLU A 191 -12.68 15.18 6.22
C GLU A 191 -12.24 13.90 6.97
N PRO A 192 -12.18 13.93 8.31
CA PRO A 192 -11.87 12.76 9.12
C PRO A 192 -12.71 11.54 8.75
N GLY A 193 -12.06 10.38 8.66
CA GLY A 193 -12.68 9.15 8.18
C GLY A 193 -11.70 8.05 7.82
N ASN A 194 -12.24 6.83 7.69
CA ASN A 194 -11.52 5.65 7.24
C ASN A 194 -11.80 5.41 5.74
N TYR A 195 -10.84 5.75 4.89
CA TYR A 195 -10.90 5.62 3.45
C TYR A 195 -10.19 4.33 3.03
N GLU A 196 -10.95 3.26 2.81
CA GLU A 196 -10.42 2.01 2.29
C GLU A 196 -10.14 2.15 0.78
N GLU A 197 -9.14 2.93 0.38
CA GLU A 197 -8.80 3.21 -1.02
C GLU A 197 -7.35 2.88 -1.31
N MET A 198 -7.09 2.32 -2.51
CA MET A 198 -5.74 2.29 -3.06
C MET A 198 -5.59 3.43 -4.05
N LEU A 199 -4.56 4.26 -3.89
CA LEU A 199 -4.39 5.50 -4.63
C LEU A 199 -3.13 5.46 -5.50
N PHE A 200 -3.24 6.02 -6.70
CA PHE A 200 -2.12 6.26 -7.60
C PHE A 200 -2.03 7.77 -7.89
N VAL A 201 -1.07 8.45 -7.28
CA VAL A 201 -0.86 9.90 -7.44
C VAL A 201 0.16 10.12 -8.56
N ASP A 202 -0.31 10.47 -9.74
CA ASP A 202 0.46 10.53 -11.00
C ASP A 202 0.53 11.92 -11.63
N ILE A 203 -0.01 12.92 -10.93
CA ILE A 203 0.05 14.32 -11.32
C ILE A 203 0.83 15.14 -10.28
N PRO A 204 1.67 16.09 -10.70
CA PRO A 204 2.56 16.83 -9.81
C PRO A 204 1.81 17.87 -8.96
N SER A 205 2.43 18.27 -7.86
CA SER A 205 1.93 19.31 -6.95
C SER A 205 0.53 19.00 -6.39
N ILE A 206 0.35 17.78 -5.89
CA ILE A 206 -0.84 17.39 -5.11
C ILE A 206 -0.53 17.49 -3.62
N THR A 207 -1.47 18.03 -2.86
CA THR A 207 -1.48 17.96 -1.39
C THR A 207 -2.67 17.15 -0.92
N LEU A 208 -2.45 16.16 -0.06
CA LEU A 208 -3.51 15.51 0.71
C LEU A 208 -3.46 16.04 2.15
N ARG A 209 -4.50 16.74 2.61
CA ARG A 209 -4.51 17.36 3.94
C ARG A 209 -5.75 16.95 4.72
N ASN A 210 -5.55 16.51 5.95
CA ASN A 210 -6.65 16.35 6.90
C ASN A 210 -7.29 17.71 7.18
N SER A 211 -8.58 17.86 6.89
CA SER A 211 -9.29 19.14 6.97
C SER A 211 -9.68 19.52 8.41
N SER A 212 -9.41 18.67 9.40
CA SER A 212 -9.69 18.98 10.81
C SER A 212 -8.78 20.10 11.32
N ASN A 213 -9.34 20.99 12.14
CA ASN A 213 -8.57 22.02 12.85
C ASN A 213 -7.69 21.44 13.97
N THR A 214 -7.96 20.20 14.38
CA THR A 214 -7.21 19.46 15.40
C THR A 214 -6.96 18.05 14.87
N PRO A 215 -6.14 17.90 13.81
CA PRO A 215 -5.94 16.62 13.15
C PRO A 215 -5.29 15.63 14.10
N SER A 216 -5.61 14.35 13.93
CA SER A 216 -5.04 13.26 14.73
C SER A 216 -4.46 12.18 13.82
N ILE A 217 -3.41 11.52 14.31
CA ILE A 217 -2.82 10.31 13.70
C ILE A 217 -2.86 9.12 14.67
N GLU A 218 -3.70 9.20 15.69
CA GLU A 218 -3.83 8.17 16.73
C GLU A 218 -4.64 6.99 16.24
N LEU A 219 -4.12 5.79 16.50
CA LEU A 219 -4.82 4.54 16.33
C LEU A 219 -5.49 4.14 17.66
N ARG A 220 -6.45 3.21 17.60
CA ARG A 220 -7.20 2.69 18.76
C ARG A 220 -7.51 1.21 18.59
N ASN A 221 -7.84 0.56 19.71
CA ASN A 221 -8.38 -0.80 19.75
C ASN A 221 -7.47 -1.80 19.00
N GLY A 222 -6.19 -1.83 19.37
CA GLY A 222 -5.18 -2.67 18.72
C GLY A 222 -4.93 -2.30 17.25
N GLY A 223 -5.10 -1.03 16.89
CA GLY A 223 -4.90 -0.47 15.56
C GLY A 223 -6.02 -0.76 14.55
N VAL A 224 -7.16 -1.30 15.00
CA VAL A 224 -8.33 -1.51 14.14
C VAL A 224 -9.01 -0.18 13.84
N ASP A 225 -9.16 0.64 14.88
CA ASP A 225 -9.87 1.91 14.83
C ASP A 225 -8.91 3.10 14.82
N ILE A 226 -9.44 4.27 14.50
CA ILE A 226 -8.71 5.54 14.48
C ILE A 226 -9.39 6.57 15.37
N ALA A 227 -8.66 7.61 15.75
CA ALA A 227 -9.25 8.75 16.45
C ALA A 227 -10.28 9.50 15.60
N GLU A 228 -11.20 10.20 16.26
CA GLU A 228 -12.34 10.88 15.62
C GLU A 228 -11.91 11.90 14.55
N ASN A 229 -10.80 12.62 14.79
CA ASN A 229 -10.26 13.64 13.89
C ASN A 229 -9.16 13.09 12.95
N ALA A 230 -9.02 11.77 12.84
CA ALA A 230 -8.01 11.16 11.98
C ALA A 230 -8.55 10.90 10.56
N VAL A 231 -7.66 11.02 9.59
CA VAL A 231 -7.87 10.55 8.21
C VAL A 231 -6.97 9.36 7.99
N ARG A 232 -7.55 8.19 7.71
CA ARG A 232 -6.80 6.99 7.35
C ARG A 232 -7.08 6.59 5.91
N ILE A 233 -6.02 6.36 5.14
CA ILE A 233 -6.06 5.77 3.81
C ILE A 233 -5.49 4.35 3.95
N THR A 234 -6.31 3.34 3.70
CA THR A 234 -5.95 1.93 3.96
C THR A 234 -6.26 0.99 2.80
N GLY A 235 -5.39 0.01 2.61
CA GLY A 235 -5.48 -1.06 1.61
C GLY A 235 -4.98 -2.37 2.22
N TYR A 236 -5.29 -3.51 1.59
CA TYR A 236 -5.07 -4.84 2.18
C TYR A 236 -4.29 -5.78 1.25
N TYR A 237 -3.52 -5.25 0.32
CA TYR A 237 -2.75 -6.10 -0.58
C TYR A 237 -1.36 -6.40 0.02
N GLY A 238 -1.01 -7.69 0.00
CA GLY A 238 0.28 -8.25 0.41
C GLY A 238 0.81 -9.14 -0.70
N TRP A 239 2.11 -9.47 -0.68
CA TRP A 239 2.75 -10.20 -1.79
C TRP A 239 2.14 -11.60 -1.99
N GLY A 240 1.96 -12.38 -0.93
CA GLY A 240 1.75 -13.83 -1.02
C GLY A 240 0.45 -14.34 -1.68
N TYR A 241 -0.44 -13.47 -2.17
CA TYR A 241 -1.81 -13.82 -2.55
C TYR A 241 -2.23 -13.16 -3.87
N ASP A 242 -3.04 -13.84 -4.66
CA ASP A 242 -3.83 -13.23 -5.73
C ASP A 242 -5.18 -12.78 -5.16
N TYR A 243 -5.73 -11.69 -5.70
CA TYR A 243 -6.94 -11.05 -5.18
C TYR A 243 -8.00 -11.03 -6.26
N PHE A 244 -9.23 -11.46 -5.94
CA PHE A 244 -10.33 -11.36 -6.89
C PHE A 244 -10.67 -9.91 -7.22
N SER A 245 -10.37 -8.96 -6.34
CA SER A 245 -10.53 -7.53 -6.59
C SER A 245 -9.45 -6.86 -7.43
N MET A 246 -8.33 -7.53 -7.73
CA MET A 246 -7.19 -6.89 -8.37
C MET A 246 -7.37 -6.76 -9.88
N ASP A 247 -7.40 -5.52 -10.37
CA ASP A 247 -7.40 -5.22 -11.79
C ASP A 247 -6.02 -5.44 -12.44
N LYS A 248 -5.97 -5.29 -13.77
CA LYS A 248 -4.76 -5.50 -14.57
C LYS A 248 -3.59 -4.56 -14.20
N ASP A 249 -3.88 -3.44 -13.54
CA ASP A 249 -2.90 -2.45 -13.15
C ASP A 249 -2.40 -2.69 -11.71
N GLY A 250 -3.01 -3.67 -11.01
CA GLY A 250 -2.61 -4.15 -9.70
C GLY A 250 -3.31 -3.43 -8.54
N PHE A 251 -4.42 -2.74 -8.81
CA PHE A 251 -5.18 -1.98 -7.82
C PHE A 251 -6.56 -2.58 -7.59
N TYR A 252 -7.18 -2.20 -6.47
CA TYR A 252 -8.54 -2.62 -6.15
C TYR A 252 -9.55 -2.09 -7.17
N ASN A 253 -10.38 -2.99 -7.69
CA ASN A 253 -11.53 -2.65 -8.51
C ASN A 253 -12.77 -3.48 -8.13
N LYS A 254 -13.84 -2.79 -7.73
CA LYS A 254 -15.11 -3.42 -7.30
C LYS A 254 -15.76 -4.27 -8.40
N ARG A 255 -15.67 -3.85 -9.66
CA ARG A 255 -16.23 -4.61 -10.79
C ARG A 255 -15.42 -5.86 -11.08
N VAL A 256 -14.10 -5.78 -11.00
CA VAL A 256 -13.21 -6.95 -11.12
C VAL A 256 -13.50 -7.97 -10.02
N LEU A 257 -13.69 -7.52 -8.78
CA LEU A 257 -14.12 -8.37 -7.66
C LEU A 257 -15.40 -9.14 -7.98
N GLN A 258 -16.45 -8.43 -8.40
CA GLN A 258 -17.73 -9.04 -8.76
C GLN A 258 -17.55 -10.09 -9.86
N VAL A 259 -16.88 -9.72 -10.95
CA VAL A 259 -16.70 -10.60 -12.11
C VAL A 259 -15.88 -11.84 -11.75
N ASN A 260 -14.79 -11.68 -11.01
CA ASN A 260 -13.93 -12.80 -10.61
C ASN A 260 -14.66 -13.75 -9.65
N LYS A 261 -15.53 -13.23 -8.76
CA LYS A 261 -16.40 -14.08 -7.91
C LYS A 261 -17.35 -14.93 -8.73
N GLU A 262 -17.99 -14.34 -9.75
CA GLU A 262 -18.88 -15.07 -10.65
C GLU A 262 -18.12 -16.10 -11.50
N ASN A 263 -16.88 -15.79 -11.89
CA ASN A 263 -16.00 -16.70 -12.63
C ASN A 263 -15.42 -17.83 -11.77
N GLY A 264 -15.25 -17.59 -10.46
CA GLY A 264 -14.59 -18.51 -9.54
C GLY A 264 -13.06 -18.51 -9.61
N TYR A 265 -12.45 -17.49 -10.23
CA TYR A 265 -10.99 -17.34 -10.30
C TYR A 265 -10.58 -15.85 -10.44
N ALA A 266 -9.39 -15.51 -9.94
CA ALA A 266 -8.78 -14.20 -10.13
C ALA A 266 -8.34 -14.02 -11.59
N SER A 267 -8.65 -12.88 -12.20
CA SER A 267 -8.24 -12.56 -13.59
C SER A 267 -6.82 -11.98 -13.68
N THR A 268 -6.28 -11.47 -12.58
CA THR A 268 -4.93 -10.89 -12.52
C THR A 268 -4.10 -11.65 -11.49
N ALA A 269 -2.92 -12.10 -11.88
CA ALA A 269 -1.91 -12.58 -10.94
C ALA A 269 -1.24 -11.38 -10.27
N ASN A 270 -1.05 -11.44 -8.96
CA ASN A 270 -0.46 -10.36 -8.18
C ASN A 270 0.96 -10.08 -8.65
N PRO A 271 1.23 -8.89 -9.24
CA PRO A 271 2.57 -8.57 -9.72
C PRO A 271 3.55 -8.39 -8.57
N ALA A 272 3.05 -8.03 -7.38
CA ALA A 272 3.73 -7.63 -6.14
C ALA A 272 4.68 -6.44 -6.28
N GLN A 273 5.43 -6.35 -7.37
CA GLN A 273 6.41 -5.31 -7.68
C GLN A 273 6.02 -4.58 -8.96
N GLY A 274 6.84 -3.60 -9.36
CA GLY A 274 6.57 -2.79 -10.55
C GLY A 274 5.65 -1.62 -10.25
N ASN A 275 4.53 -1.50 -10.95
CA ASN A 275 3.67 -0.32 -10.82
C ASN A 275 3.02 -0.15 -9.44
N THR A 276 2.80 -1.25 -8.72
CA THR A 276 2.16 -1.27 -7.40
C THR A 276 3.14 -1.03 -6.25
N LEU A 277 4.45 -0.98 -6.50
CA LEU A 277 5.50 -0.76 -5.50
C LEU A 277 5.29 -1.58 -4.20
N TRP A 278 5.32 -2.91 -4.27
CA TRP A 278 5.14 -3.77 -3.08
C TRP A 278 3.70 -3.76 -2.56
N ASN A 279 2.75 -3.69 -3.49
CA ASN A 279 1.31 -3.61 -3.19
C ASN A 279 0.95 -2.43 -2.29
N ALA A 280 1.61 -1.29 -2.53
CA ALA A 280 1.41 -0.06 -1.79
C ALA A 280 -0.06 0.37 -1.80
N THR A 281 -0.62 0.67 -0.63
CA THR A 281 -1.93 1.33 -0.53
C THR A 281 -1.90 2.65 -1.29
N VAL A 282 -0.85 3.45 -1.13
CA VAL A 282 -0.67 4.69 -1.89
C VAL A 282 0.63 4.63 -2.69
N VAL A 283 0.52 4.75 -4.01
CA VAL A 283 1.68 4.92 -4.90
C VAL A 283 1.76 6.38 -5.33
N VAL A 284 2.88 7.02 -5.00
CA VAL A 284 3.20 8.36 -5.51
C VAL A 284 4.17 8.22 -6.67
N SER A 285 3.83 8.83 -7.81
CA SER A 285 4.61 8.73 -9.04
C SER A 285 4.88 10.08 -9.73
N ALA A 286 4.49 11.19 -9.11
CA ALA A 286 4.77 12.54 -9.59
C ALA A 286 5.38 13.41 -8.50
N SER A 287 6.09 14.46 -8.91
CA SER A 287 6.87 15.30 -8.01
C SER A 287 6.01 16.23 -7.15
N ASP A 288 6.62 16.78 -6.11
CA ASP A 288 6.05 17.85 -5.27
C ASP A 288 4.77 17.42 -4.53
N PHE A 289 4.65 16.13 -4.24
CA PHE A 289 3.58 15.57 -3.40
C PHE A 289 3.74 16.03 -1.96
N ILE A 290 2.64 16.46 -1.34
CA ILE A 290 2.60 16.81 0.09
C ILE A 290 1.48 16.02 0.77
N ALA A 291 1.72 15.54 1.98
CA ALA A 291 0.65 15.03 2.84
C ALA A 291 0.75 15.65 4.24
N GLU A 292 -0.40 15.97 4.83
CA GLU A 292 -0.48 16.61 6.14
C GLU A 292 -1.55 15.95 7.03
N GLY A 293 -1.14 15.39 8.17
CA GLY A 293 -2.06 14.81 9.16
C GLY A 293 -2.78 13.55 8.70
N ILE A 294 -2.15 12.76 7.81
CA ILE A 294 -2.72 11.55 7.22
C ILE A 294 -2.10 10.28 7.82
N ILE A 295 -2.91 9.26 8.07
CA ILE A 295 -2.48 7.89 8.34
C ILE A 295 -2.49 7.11 7.02
N PHE A 296 -1.31 6.72 6.53
CA PHE A 296 -1.14 5.77 5.45
C PHE A 296 -0.98 4.37 6.03
N GLU A 297 -1.90 3.47 5.72
CA GLU A 297 -1.91 2.12 6.28
C GLU A 297 -1.96 1.05 5.18
N ASN A 298 -1.28 -0.06 5.41
CA ASN A 298 -1.65 -1.33 4.80
C ASN A 298 -2.15 -2.29 5.88
N SER A 299 -3.45 -2.58 5.85
CA SER A 299 -4.12 -3.36 6.89
C SER A 299 -3.78 -4.84 6.84
N PHE A 300 -3.11 -5.33 5.79
CA PHE A 300 -2.89 -6.77 5.56
C PHE A 300 -2.28 -7.50 6.76
N ASN A 301 -1.43 -6.83 7.54
CA ASN A 301 -0.84 -7.40 8.75
C ASN A 301 -1.34 -6.72 10.04
N GLN A 302 -2.37 -5.89 9.95
CA GLN A 302 -2.90 -5.11 11.07
C GLN A 302 -4.26 -5.65 11.51
N TYR A 303 -5.20 -5.82 10.58
CA TYR A 303 -6.50 -6.43 10.79
C TYR A 303 -7.13 -6.80 9.44
N ILE A 304 -8.06 -7.75 9.44
CA ILE A 304 -8.88 -8.00 8.23
C ILE A 304 -9.83 -6.82 8.03
N SER A 305 -9.64 -6.03 6.97
CA SER A 305 -10.54 -4.90 6.66
C SER A 305 -11.90 -5.39 6.17
N THR A 306 -12.89 -4.48 6.08
CA THR A 306 -14.18 -4.83 5.49
C THR A 306 -14.00 -5.23 4.03
N ARG A 307 -13.16 -4.53 3.26
CA ARG A 307 -12.86 -4.92 1.88
C ARG A 307 -12.12 -6.25 1.76
N GLU A 308 -11.18 -6.58 2.65
CA GLU A 308 -10.52 -7.89 2.64
C GLU A 308 -11.51 -9.02 2.92
N ALA A 309 -12.40 -8.83 3.90
CA ALA A 309 -13.45 -9.80 4.23
C ALA A 309 -14.45 -10.02 3.09
N ASP A 310 -14.70 -8.99 2.28
CA ASP A 310 -15.52 -9.06 1.08
C ASP A 310 -14.76 -9.60 -0.14
N ASP A 311 -13.45 -9.79 -0.09
CA ASP A 311 -12.64 -10.31 -1.19
C ASP A 311 -12.51 -11.85 -1.14
N VAL A 312 -11.91 -12.41 -2.18
CA VAL A 312 -11.43 -13.80 -2.22
C VAL A 312 -9.95 -13.77 -2.54
N LEU A 313 -9.14 -14.18 -1.56
CA LEU A 313 -7.69 -14.30 -1.70
C LEU A 313 -7.33 -15.73 -2.07
N THR A 314 -6.47 -15.89 -3.07
CA THR A 314 -5.92 -17.19 -3.47
C THR A 314 -4.44 -17.24 -3.14
N GLU A 315 -4.01 -18.29 -2.45
CA GLU A 315 -2.61 -18.46 -2.05
C GLU A 315 -1.71 -18.67 -3.26
N THR A 316 -0.63 -17.89 -3.34
CA THR A 316 0.44 -18.12 -4.31
C THR A 316 1.54 -19.00 -3.70
N SER A 317 2.55 -19.36 -4.49
CA SER A 317 3.76 -20.02 -3.99
C SER A 317 4.53 -19.23 -2.93
N ALA A 318 4.31 -17.91 -2.83
CA ALA A 318 4.93 -17.04 -1.84
C ALA A 318 4.09 -16.88 -0.53
N SER A 319 2.88 -17.44 -0.49
CA SER A 319 1.92 -17.36 0.64
C SER A 319 2.52 -17.80 1.98
N LYS A 320 2.01 -17.21 3.07
CA LYS A 320 2.29 -17.64 4.45
C LYS A 320 1.25 -18.61 5.01
N GLY A 321 0.28 -19.02 4.20
CA GLY A 321 -0.79 -19.94 4.58
C GLY A 321 -2.17 -19.31 4.52
N ILE A 322 -3.18 -20.09 4.90
CA ILE A 322 -4.58 -19.66 4.98
C ILE A 322 -4.73 -18.55 6.02
N ARG A 323 -5.41 -17.47 5.65
CA ARG A 323 -5.66 -16.30 6.50
C ARG A 323 -7.07 -16.33 7.09
N PRO A 324 -7.32 -15.67 8.24
CA PRO A 324 -8.66 -15.37 8.71
C PRO A 324 -9.44 -14.52 7.70
N THR A 325 -10.76 -14.65 7.66
CA THR A 325 -11.62 -13.92 6.69
C THR A 325 -12.64 -12.99 7.36
N GLN A 326 -12.71 -12.99 8.70
CA GLN A 326 -13.66 -12.16 9.43
C GLN A 326 -13.13 -10.74 9.60
N ALA A 327 -13.90 -9.73 9.17
CA ALA A 327 -13.58 -8.33 9.37
C ALA A 327 -13.27 -8.00 10.85
N GLY A 328 -12.24 -7.19 11.08
CA GLY A 328 -11.72 -6.82 12.39
C GLY A 328 -10.84 -7.89 13.06
N ASN A 329 -10.61 -9.05 12.43
CA ASN A 329 -9.75 -10.07 13.02
C ASN A 329 -8.28 -9.61 13.04
N THR A 330 -7.68 -9.58 14.23
CA THR A 330 -6.32 -9.12 14.51
C THR A 330 -5.30 -10.25 14.66
N ASP A 331 -5.68 -11.52 14.43
CA ASP A 331 -4.71 -12.64 14.43
C ASP A 331 -3.62 -12.45 13.39
N VAL A 332 -3.90 -11.70 12.31
CA VAL A 332 -2.95 -11.32 11.26
C VAL A 332 -1.78 -10.47 11.78
N GLN A 333 -1.86 -9.94 13.01
CA GLN A 333 -0.76 -9.26 13.68
C GLN A 333 0.37 -10.20 14.13
N LYS A 334 0.08 -11.51 14.23
CA LYS A 334 1.06 -12.51 14.66
C LYS A 334 2.17 -12.69 13.62
N ARG A 335 3.38 -12.95 14.10
CA ARG A 335 4.58 -13.20 13.28
C ARG A 335 4.37 -14.20 12.13
N THR A 336 3.54 -15.22 12.32
CA THR A 336 3.27 -16.26 11.31
C THR A 336 2.57 -15.73 10.06
N TYR A 337 1.80 -14.64 10.17
CA TYR A 337 1.10 -14.01 9.05
C TYR A 337 1.87 -12.86 8.41
N ARG A 338 2.96 -12.40 9.05
CA ARG A 338 3.75 -11.26 8.60
C ARG A 338 4.20 -11.44 7.15
N GLU A 339 3.71 -10.54 6.30
CA GLU A 339 3.97 -10.50 4.86
C GLU A 339 4.37 -9.09 4.42
N ARG A 340 5.05 -9.00 3.29
CA ARG A 340 5.44 -7.74 2.64
C ARG A 340 4.18 -7.05 2.11
N ALA A 341 3.89 -5.87 2.64
CA ALA A 341 2.68 -5.12 2.34
C ALA A 341 2.94 -3.63 2.57
N CYS A 342 3.10 -2.86 1.49
CA CYS A 342 3.48 -1.46 1.58
C CYS A 342 2.30 -0.55 1.88
N ALA A 343 2.49 0.43 2.76
CA ALA A 343 1.49 1.45 3.06
C ALA A 343 1.60 2.62 2.08
N ILE A 344 2.82 3.11 1.84
CA ILE A 344 3.08 4.16 0.85
C ILE A 344 4.42 3.92 0.14
N GLY A 345 4.39 4.02 -1.19
CA GLY A 345 5.53 3.82 -2.06
C GLY A 345 5.78 5.03 -2.98
N PHE A 346 7.04 5.41 -3.16
CA PHE A 346 7.46 6.49 -4.04
C PHE A 346 8.23 5.96 -5.26
N LYS A 347 7.73 6.21 -6.47
CA LYS A 347 8.50 5.94 -7.70
C LYS A 347 9.65 6.93 -7.82
N LYS A 348 10.64 6.60 -8.67
CA LYS A 348 11.76 7.51 -8.98
C LYS A 348 11.33 8.92 -9.41
N THR A 349 10.18 9.05 -10.07
CA THR A 349 9.62 10.32 -10.55
C THR A 349 8.91 11.12 -9.46
N ALA A 350 8.65 10.53 -8.29
CA ALA A 350 8.03 11.18 -7.14
C ALA A 350 9.04 11.97 -6.30
N ASP A 351 9.81 12.82 -6.96
CA ASP A 351 10.84 13.63 -6.32
C ASP A 351 10.22 14.79 -5.53
N ARG A 352 10.88 15.20 -4.45
CA ARG A 352 10.44 16.27 -3.54
C ARG A 352 9.09 16.00 -2.84
N ALA A 353 8.88 14.77 -2.38
CA ALA A 353 7.71 14.45 -1.56
C ALA A 353 7.90 14.91 -0.10
N HIS A 354 6.86 15.43 0.55
CA HIS A 354 6.91 15.91 1.94
C HIS A 354 5.72 15.41 2.77
N LEU A 355 5.97 14.63 3.81
CA LEU A 355 4.95 14.14 4.75
C LEU A 355 5.08 14.87 6.09
N ILE A 356 4.07 15.63 6.49
CA ILE A 356 4.10 16.46 7.71
C ILE A 356 3.05 15.93 8.69
N GLY A 357 3.47 15.57 9.91
CA GLY A 357 2.58 15.04 10.93
C GLY A 357 1.80 13.81 10.46
N CYS A 358 2.39 13.00 9.58
CA CYS A 358 1.76 11.81 9.02
C CYS A 358 2.18 10.55 9.79
N ARG A 359 1.33 9.53 9.75
CA ARG A 359 1.65 8.18 10.23
C ARG A 359 1.72 7.22 9.06
N VAL A 360 2.77 6.42 8.99
CA VAL A 360 2.89 5.33 8.00
C VAL A 360 2.94 4.01 8.76
N ILE A 361 1.97 3.13 8.54
CA ILE A 361 1.85 1.88 9.31
C ILE A 361 1.63 0.66 8.40
N SER A 362 2.54 -0.30 8.56
CA SER A 362 2.36 -1.70 8.17
C SER A 362 3.21 -2.54 9.12
N ARG A 363 3.50 -3.80 8.78
CA ARG A 363 4.49 -4.63 9.49
C ARG A 363 5.75 -4.74 8.68
N GLN A 364 5.79 -5.66 7.71
CA GLN A 364 6.96 -5.80 6.85
C GLN A 364 6.80 -4.92 5.62
N ASP A 365 7.85 -4.16 5.29
CA ASP A 365 7.95 -3.32 4.08
C ASP A 365 6.94 -2.15 4.06
N ALA A 366 6.84 -1.33 5.13
CA ALA A 366 5.81 -0.28 5.26
C ALA A 366 5.99 0.93 4.34
N LEU A 367 7.19 1.49 4.25
CA LEU A 367 7.53 2.71 3.52
C LEU A 367 8.60 2.40 2.46
N TYR A 368 8.23 2.50 1.19
CA TYR A 368 9.13 2.25 0.06
C TYR A 368 9.49 3.53 -0.70
N GLY A 369 10.72 3.64 -1.17
CA GLY A 369 11.05 4.60 -2.22
C GLY A 369 12.11 4.09 -3.20
N ASP A 370 11.87 4.28 -4.49
CA ASP A 370 12.82 3.98 -5.55
C ASP A 370 14.08 4.86 -5.46
N GLU A 371 15.17 4.37 -6.06
CA GLU A 371 16.37 5.17 -6.20
C GLU A 371 16.12 6.40 -7.09
N GLY A 372 16.47 7.57 -6.57
CA GLY A 372 16.45 8.85 -7.28
C GLY A 372 15.31 9.79 -6.90
N CYS A 373 14.34 9.36 -6.09
CA CYS A 373 13.40 10.28 -5.47
C CYS A 373 13.91 10.74 -4.09
N ARG A 374 13.54 11.97 -3.71
CA ARG A 374 13.78 12.53 -2.38
C ARG A 374 12.47 12.69 -1.62
N VAL A 375 12.45 12.19 -0.39
CA VAL A 375 11.29 12.22 0.51
C VAL A 375 11.69 12.87 1.84
N ALA A 376 10.92 13.86 2.27
CA ALA A 376 11.06 14.51 3.57
C ALA A 376 9.89 14.10 4.47
N ILE A 377 10.16 13.84 5.75
CA ILE A 377 9.16 13.53 6.77
C ILE A 377 9.44 14.37 8.00
N GLU A 378 8.42 15.04 8.53
CA GLU A 378 8.51 15.84 9.76
C GLU A 378 7.40 15.48 10.75
N ASP A 379 7.76 15.38 12.03
CA ASP A 379 6.84 15.27 13.17
C ASP A 379 5.81 14.11 13.07
N GLY A 380 6.16 13.06 12.32
CA GLY A 380 5.29 11.91 12.07
C GLY A 380 5.59 10.68 12.93
N ILE A 381 4.96 9.56 12.57
CA ILE A 381 5.24 8.23 13.13
C ILE A 381 5.41 7.22 11.99
N LEU A 382 6.55 6.57 11.91
CA LEU A 382 6.80 5.45 11.01
C LEU A 382 6.75 4.15 11.80
N ASN A 383 5.87 3.26 11.39
CA ASN A 383 5.50 2.08 12.14
C ASN A 383 5.79 0.82 11.32
N GLY A 384 6.49 -0.14 11.92
CA GLY A 384 6.62 -1.47 11.34
C GLY A 384 7.47 -2.45 12.13
N SER A 385 7.63 -3.65 11.59
CA SER A 385 8.49 -4.70 12.17
C SER A 385 9.73 -4.88 11.33
N CYS A 386 9.63 -5.56 10.18
CA CYS A 386 10.77 -5.98 9.40
C CYS A 386 10.98 -5.08 8.19
N ASP A 387 12.18 -4.51 8.05
CA ASP A 387 12.59 -3.70 6.90
C ASP A 387 11.58 -2.61 6.55
N TYR A 388 10.97 -2.00 7.57
CA TYR A 388 9.76 -1.23 7.34
C TYR A 388 10.02 0.14 6.69
N ILE A 389 11.28 0.57 6.61
CA ILE A 389 11.73 1.68 5.77
C ILE A 389 12.78 1.13 4.80
N PHE A 390 12.46 1.05 3.51
CA PHE A 390 13.28 0.31 2.54
C PHE A 390 13.28 0.91 1.15
N GLY A 391 14.25 0.48 0.34
CA GLY A 391 14.44 0.93 -1.04
C GLY A 391 15.66 1.83 -1.24
N GLY A 392 15.68 2.56 -2.35
CA GLY A 392 16.82 3.35 -2.80
C GLY A 392 16.68 4.86 -2.65
N MET A 393 15.54 5.37 -2.16
CA MET A 393 15.28 6.81 -2.04
C MET A 393 16.29 7.54 -1.14
N THR A 394 16.40 8.84 -1.33
CA THR A 394 16.94 9.73 -0.30
C THR A 394 15.81 10.11 0.65
N LEU A 395 15.86 9.65 1.89
CA LEU A 395 14.85 9.93 2.91
C LEU A 395 15.46 10.83 3.98
N VAL A 396 14.79 11.93 4.33
CA VAL A 396 15.14 12.75 5.49
C VAL A 396 13.94 12.83 6.42
N ALA A 397 14.05 12.19 7.58
CA ALA A 397 13.05 12.26 8.64
C ALA A 397 13.58 13.14 9.78
N LYS A 398 12.78 14.09 10.25
CA LYS A 398 13.09 15.01 11.34
C LYS A 398 12.01 14.92 12.43
N GLY A 399 12.40 14.84 13.69
CA GLY A 399 11.45 14.85 14.82
C GLY A 399 10.44 13.69 14.80
N THR A 400 10.69 12.67 13.98
CA THR A 400 9.75 11.60 13.66
C THR A 400 10.01 10.38 14.54
N ARG A 401 8.94 9.73 15.01
CA ARG A 401 9.01 8.47 15.76
C ARG A 401 9.17 7.28 14.82
N LEU A 402 10.00 6.33 15.19
CA LEU A 402 10.26 5.06 14.50
C LEU A 402 9.85 3.92 15.43
N ASP A 403 8.59 3.51 15.34
CA ASP A 403 7.94 2.65 16.32
C ASP A 403 7.84 1.20 15.84
N MET A 404 8.38 0.30 16.66
CA MET A 404 8.38 -1.14 16.39
C MET A 404 7.00 -1.77 16.62
N LEU A 405 6.46 -2.43 15.59
CA LEU A 405 5.22 -3.21 15.58
C LEU A 405 5.52 -4.72 15.52
N VAL A 406 6.02 -5.27 16.62
CA VAL A 406 6.40 -6.69 16.72
C VAL A 406 5.52 -7.43 17.73
N SER A 407 5.14 -8.66 17.41
CA SER A 407 4.42 -9.51 18.33
C SER A 407 5.33 -10.01 19.47
N SER A 408 4.73 -10.66 20.47
CA SER A 408 5.43 -11.21 21.62
C SER A 408 6.34 -12.41 21.28
N ASP A 409 6.27 -12.93 20.04
CA ASP A 409 7.10 -14.02 19.53
C ASP A 409 8.57 -13.57 19.55
N PRO A 410 9.48 -14.33 20.20
CA PRO A 410 10.89 -13.97 20.30
C PRO A 410 11.62 -13.88 18.96
N ASN A 411 11.04 -14.41 17.87
CA ASN A 411 11.58 -14.34 16.52
C ASN A 411 10.95 -13.22 15.66
N ASP A 412 9.99 -12.47 16.20
CA ASP A 412 9.46 -11.26 15.56
C ASP A 412 10.39 -10.08 15.83
N ILE A 413 11.57 -10.12 15.20
CA ILE A 413 12.59 -9.10 15.37
C ILE A 413 12.32 -7.93 14.42
N ALA A 414 12.41 -6.72 14.96
CA ALA A 414 12.32 -5.50 14.18
C ALA A 414 13.66 -5.15 13.50
N TYR A 415 13.57 -4.73 12.24
CA TYR A 415 14.66 -4.10 11.49
C TYR A 415 14.10 -2.79 10.94
N LEU A 416 14.57 -1.67 11.47
CA LEU A 416 14.03 -0.35 11.13
C LEU A 416 14.22 -0.04 9.64
N THR A 417 15.44 -0.26 9.15
CA THR A 417 15.83 0.13 7.80
C THR A 417 16.40 -1.01 6.97
N ALA A 418 16.13 -0.99 5.66
CA ALA A 418 16.77 -1.81 4.65
C ALA A 418 17.14 -0.96 3.43
N SER A 419 18.19 -0.15 3.59
CA SER A 419 18.64 0.79 2.56
C SER A 419 19.32 0.10 1.38
N LYS A 420 19.02 0.58 0.18
CA LYS A 420 19.55 0.11 -1.12
C LYS A 420 20.07 1.27 -1.97
N THR A 421 20.49 2.35 -1.34
CA THR A 421 20.99 3.56 -1.99
C THR A 421 22.21 3.24 -2.85
N SER A 422 22.34 3.92 -4.00
CA SER A 422 23.58 3.86 -4.79
C SER A 422 24.73 4.57 -4.10
N LYS A 423 25.95 4.16 -4.48
CA LYS A 423 27.19 4.67 -3.90
C LYS A 423 27.36 6.18 -4.08
N GLU A 424 26.87 6.77 -5.15
CA GLU A 424 27.02 8.21 -5.40
C GLU A 424 25.88 9.03 -4.79
N GLY A 425 24.78 8.38 -4.40
CA GLY A 425 23.60 9.01 -3.81
C GLY A 425 23.69 9.19 -2.29
N ARG A 426 22.67 9.88 -1.75
CA ARG A 426 22.38 9.94 -0.31
C ARG A 426 21.27 8.96 0.05
N GLY A 427 21.44 8.30 1.18
CA GLY A 427 20.45 7.35 1.69
C GLY A 427 19.49 7.98 2.68
N TYR A 428 19.37 7.37 3.85
CA TYR A 428 18.43 7.81 4.88
C TYR A 428 19.13 8.66 5.93
N LEU A 429 18.49 9.76 6.34
CA LEU A 429 18.86 10.56 7.50
C LEU A 429 17.67 10.62 8.46
N PHE A 430 17.87 10.12 9.68
CA PHE A 430 16.97 10.28 10.82
C PHE A 430 17.60 11.31 11.77
N TYR A 431 17.09 12.53 11.74
CA TYR A 431 17.65 13.67 12.45
C TYR A 431 16.73 14.05 13.62
N GLU A 432 17.24 13.97 14.86
CA GLU A 432 16.44 14.25 16.06
C GLU A 432 15.16 13.40 16.14
N CYS A 433 15.21 12.19 15.57
CA CYS A 433 14.14 11.20 15.65
C CYS A 433 14.16 10.46 17.00
N SER A 434 13.10 9.69 17.27
CA SER A 434 13.09 8.72 18.36
C SER A 434 12.72 7.33 17.88
N ILE A 435 13.30 6.31 18.51
CA ILE A 435 13.03 4.90 18.26
C ILE A 435 12.22 4.39 19.45
N GLY A 436 11.01 3.92 19.17
CA GLY A 436 10.04 3.55 20.17
C GLY A 436 9.38 2.19 19.90
N SER A 437 8.38 1.92 20.71
CA SER A 437 7.45 0.81 20.52
C SER A 437 6.10 1.39 20.12
N ALA A 438 5.37 0.65 19.28
CA ALA A 438 3.93 0.87 19.17
C ALA A 438 3.28 0.82 20.57
N THR A 439 2.28 1.67 20.80
CA THR A 439 1.61 1.77 22.10
C THR A 439 0.79 0.48 22.35
N PRO A 440 1.08 -0.28 23.42
CA PRO A 440 0.37 -1.52 23.73
C PRO A 440 -1.14 -1.32 23.84
N GLU A 441 -1.92 -2.29 23.38
CA GLU A 441 -3.40 -2.32 23.33
C GLU A 441 -4.06 -1.20 22.49
N GLN A 442 -3.32 -0.16 22.11
CA GLN A 442 -3.79 0.96 21.31
C GLN A 442 -3.46 0.77 19.83
N ASP A 443 -2.17 0.64 19.50
CA ASP A 443 -1.68 0.53 18.12
C ASP A 443 -1.66 -0.93 17.63
N MET A 444 -1.65 -1.88 18.55
CA MET A 444 -1.64 -3.31 18.29
C MET A 444 -2.17 -4.08 19.50
N VAL A 445 -2.53 -5.36 19.32
CA VAL A 445 -3.13 -6.18 20.40
C VAL A 445 -2.16 -6.64 21.49
N GLU A 446 -0.86 -6.39 21.31
CA GLU A 446 0.15 -6.74 22.32
C GLU A 446 -0.01 -5.90 23.58
N THR A 447 0.28 -6.50 24.73
CA THR A 447 0.11 -5.89 26.07
C THR A 447 1.41 -5.34 26.65
N MET A 448 2.52 -5.52 25.94
CA MET A 448 3.85 -5.04 26.33
C MET A 448 4.49 -4.28 25.18
N THR A 449 5.46 -3.44 25.50
CA THR A 449 6.30 -2.78 24.49
C THR A 449 7.13 -3.80 23.69
N ALA A 450 7.67 -3.36 22.57
CA ALA A 450 8.48 -4.17 21.68
C ALA A 450 9.69 -4.79 22.40
N GLN A 451 10.10 -5.96 21.92
CA GLN A 451 11.42 -6.52 22.23
C GLN A 451 12.52 -5.79 21.46
N PRO A 452 13.80 -5.92 21.87
CA PRO A 452 14.89 -5.28 21.15
C PRO A 452 14.97 -5.69 19.68
N GLY A 453 15.23 -4.73 18.81
CA GLY A 453 15.45 -4.88 17.37
C GLY A 453 16.78 -4.27 16.92
N TYR A 454 16.86 -3.97 15.62
CA TYR A 454 18.04 -3.41 14.97
C TYR A 454 17.70 -2.09 14.26
N LEU A 455 18.68 -1.17 14.22
CA LEU A 455 18.66 0.06 13.42
C LEU A 455 18.46 -0.22 11.93
N GLY A 456 18.90 -1.40 11.49
CA GLY A 456 18.59 -1.91 10.17
C GLY A 456 19.46 -3.08 9.75
N ARG A 457 19.21 -3.51 8.52
CA ARG A 457 20.04 -4.44 7.77
C ARG A 457 20.15 -3.95 6.32
N PRO A 458 21.30 -3.43 5.88
CA PRO A 458 21.42 -2.86 4.54
C PRO A 458 21.08 -3.90 3.47
N TRP A 459 20.24 -3.52 2.52
CA TRP A 459 19.82 -4.37 1.40
C TRP A 459 20.83 -4.35 0.25
N ASP A 460 21.65 -3.29 0.17
CA ASP A 460 22.81 -3.20 -0.71
C ASP A 460 24.09 -2.91 0.10
N ALA A 461 25.25 -3.36 -0.39
CA ALA A 461 26.54 -3.09 0.24
C ALA A 461 26.88 -1.59 0.33
N ASN A 462 26.23 -0.77 -0.49
CA ASN A 462 26.35 0.70 -0.48
C ASN A 462 25.20 1.41 0.25
N GLY A 463 24.23 0.67 0.81
CA GLY A 463 23.08 1.26 1.48
C GLY A 463 23.51 2.21 2.59
N GLU A 464 23.03 3.45 2.54
CA GLU A 464 23.37 4.48 3.52
C GLU A 464 22.20 4.74 4.47
N THR A 465 22.50 4.75 5.76
CA THR A 465 21.56 5.11 6.81
C THR A 465 22.30 5.87 7.90
N VAL A 466 21.81 7.04 8.28
CA VAL A 466 22.37 7.89 9.33
C VAL A 466 21.32 8.10 10.42
N PHE A 467 21.65 7.70 11.65
CA PHE A 467 20.92 8.11 12.84
C PHE A 467 21.70 9.23 13.53
N CYS A 468 21.16 10.44 13.51
CA CYS A 468 21.78 11.64 14.04
C CYS A 468 20.93 12.23 15.17
N ASN A 469 21.51 12.36 16.37
CA ASN A 469 20.82 12.84 17.57
C ASN A 469 19.54 12.06 17.88
N THR A 470 19.51 10.77 17.55
CA THR A 470 18.32 9.92 17.71
C THR A 470 18.20 9.41 19.13
N TYR A 471 16.99 9.50 19.71
CA TYR A 471 16.67 8.94 21.01
C TYR A 471 16.23 7.47 20.89
N ILE A 472 16.72 6.59 21.77
CA ILE A 472 16.40 5.16 21.78
C ILE A 472 15.67 4.81 23.07
N GLY A 473 14.41 4.40 22.95
CA GLY A 473 13.56 4.02 24.08
C GLY A 473 13.86 2.64 24.68
N LYS A 474 13.08 2.26 25.69
CA LYS A 474 13.18 0.95 26.37
C LYS A 474 12.28 -0.12 25.77
N SER A 475 12.81 -1.34 25.72
CA SER A 475 12.08 -2.56 25.36
C SER A 475 11.27 -3.11 26.55
N ARG A 476 10.47 -4.16 26.31
CA ARG A 476 9.73 -4.87 27.36
C ARG A 476 10.57 -5.40 28.53
N THR A 477 11.89 -5.55 28.35
CA THR A 477 12.80 -5.99 29.42
C THR A 477 13.36 -4.83 30.23
N GLY A 478 13.05 -3.58 29.87
CA GLY A 478 13.63 -2.37 30.46
C GLY A 478 15.03 -2.04 29.93
N GLU A 479 15.57 -2.86 29.02
CA GLU A 479 16.82 -2.61 28.29
C GLU A 479 16.56 -1.75 27.04
N SER A 480 17.62 -1.40 26.29
CA SER A 480 17.50 -0.66 25.04
C SER A 480 16.59 -1.36 24.03
N LEU A 481 15.80 -0.60 23.27
CA LEU A 481 15.08 -1.10 22.09
C LEU A 481 16.00 -1.53 20.97
N ILE A 482 17.27 -1.09 20.96
CA ILE A 482 18.24 -1.48 19.97
C ILE A 482 19.25 -2.42 20.61
N VAL A 483 19.44 -3.60 20.02
CA VAL A 483 20.43 -4.56 20.53
C VAL A 483 21.84 -3.95 20.50
N PRO A 484 22.78 -4.38 21.36
CA PRO A 484 24.12 -3.79 21.41
C PRO A 484 24.85 -3.73 20.06
N ALA A 485 24.67 -4.75 19.22
CA ALA A 485 25.23 -4.82 17.87
C ALA A 485 24.75 -3.67 16.96
N GLY A 486 23.57 -3.10 17.21
CA GLY A 486 22.93 -2.01 16.45
C GLY A 486 22.38 -2.46 15.10
N TRP A 487 23.21 -3.12 14.31
CA TRP A 487 22.93 -3.46 12.91
C TRP A 487 23.08 -4.95 12.62
N ASN A 488 22.39 -5.41 11.58
CA ASN A 488 22.40 -6.80 11.14
C ASN A 488 22.87 -6.93 9.68
N ASN A 489 23.62 -7.96 9.35
CA ASN A 489 24.17 -8.19 8.00
C ASN A 489 23.51 -9.39 7.28
N GLY A 490 22.25 -9.71 7.62
CA GLY A 490 21.54 -10.87 7.10
C GLY A 490 21.13 -10.77 5.62
N LEU A 491 21.08 -9.56 5.05
CA LEU A 491 20.79 -9.36 3.61
C LEU A 491 22.06 -9.26 2.77
N VAL A 492 23.11 -8.63 3.29
CA VAL A 492 24.39 -8.42 2.61
C VAL A 492 25.53 -8.84 3.54
N SER A 493 26.34 -9.80 3.09
CA SER A 493 27.52 -10.25 3.83
C SER A 493 28.49 -9.08 4.05
N GLY A 494 28.87 -8.85 5.31
CA GLY A 494 29.74 -7.73 5.69
C GLY A 494 29.01 -6.41 6.00
N GLY A 495 27.69 -6.33 5.77
CA GLY A 495 26.91 -5.12 6.01
C GLY A 495 27.25 -3.97 5.04
N SER A 496 27.10 -2.74 5.50
CA SER A 496 27.45 -1.52 4.77
C SER A 496 28.24 -0.60 5.69
N ASN A 497 29.40 -0.11 5.22
CA ASN A 497 30.19 0.89 5.96
C ASN A 497 29.58 2.30 5.93
N ARG A 498 28.35 2.41 5.40
CA ARG A 498 27.52 3.62 5.38
C ARG A 498 26.34 3.55 6.35
N SER A 499 26.41 2.65 7.32
CA SER A 499 25.56 2.62 8.50
C SER A 499 26.20 3.49 9.59
N TYR A 500 25.65 4.70 9.77
CA TYR A 500 26.20 5.75 10.62
C TYR A 500 25.33 6.02 11.85
N GLU A 501 25.99 6.26 12.97
CA GLU A 501 25.37 6.80 14.20
C GLU A 501 26.17 8.02 14.66
N TYR A 502 25.47 9.10 15.03
CA TYR A 502 26.04 10.28 15.69
C TYR A 502 25.11 10.75 16.80
N GLY A 503 25.64 10.97 18.00
CA GLY A 503 24.89 11.59 19.10
C GLY A 503 23.64 10.83 19.54
N THR A 504 23.56 9.51 19.33
CA THR A 504 22.41 8.71 19.76
C THR A 504 22.32 8.66 21.29
N ILE A 505 21.12 8.82 21.84
CA ILE A 505 20.89 8.88 23.29
C ILE A 505 19.98 7.73 23.71
N GLU A 506 20.45 6.94 24.67
CA GLU A 506 19.73 5.78 25.19
C GLU A 506 18.92 6.16 26.43
N GLU A 507 17.61 5.90 26.44
CA GLU A 507 16.75 6.13 27.60
C GLU A 507 17.25 5.36 28.84
N THR A 508 17.87 4.21 28.62
CA THR A 508 18.46 3.39 29.69
C THR A 508 19.67 4.04 30.36
N GLY A 509 20.28 5.05 29.72
CA GLY A 509 21.56 5.62 30.09
C GLY A 509 22.78 4.74 29.77
N ILE A 510 22.57 3.56 29.16
CA ILE A 510 23.67 2.66 28.76
C ILE A 510 24.18 3.09 27.39
N ASP A 511 25.46 3.42 27.30
CA ASP A 511 26.11 3.64 26.01
C ASP A 511 26.49 2.31 25.35
N ASN A 512 25.82 1.98 24.25
CA ASN A 512 26.08 0.79 23.43
C ASN A 512 26.92 1.07 22.17
N THR A 513 27.33 2.33 21.92
CA THR A 513 28.04 2.70 20.69
C THR A 513 29.37 1.94 20.52
N GLY A 514 30.08 1.67 21.62
CA GLY A 514 31.30 0.86 21.61
C GLY A 514 31.09 -0.65 21.35
N LYS A 515 29.84 -1.12 21.30
CA LYS A 515 29.47 -2.53 21.05
C LYS A 515 28.86 -2.76 19.67
N ARG A 516 28.75 -1.70 18.86
CA ARG A 516 28.22 -1.80 17.49
C ARG A 516 29.10 -2.73 16.65
N VAL A 517 28.48 -3.34 15.66
CA VAL A 517 29.20 -4.16 14.67
C VAL A 517 30.33 -3.35 14.02
N SER A 518 31.47 -3.99 13.77
CA SER A 518 32.72 -3.32 13.37
C SER A 518 32.69 -2.65 12.00
N TRP A 519 31.68 -2.96 11.17
CA TRP A 519 31.49 -2.35 9.87
C TRP A 519 30.59 -1.12 9.93
N ALA A 520 29.80 -0.92 10.98
CA ALA A 520 29.07 0.32 11.21
C ALA A 520 30.03 1.40 11.77
N VAL A 521 29.66 2.67 11.60
CA VAL A 521 30.54 3.80 11.93
C VAL A 521 29.84 4.73 12.92
N VAL A 522 30.37 4.78 14.14
CA VAL A 522 29.98 5.79 15.14
C VAL A 522 30.83 7.04 14.91
N LEU A 523 30.20 8.11 14.46
CA LEU A 523 30.86 9.37 14.12
C LEU A 523 31.20 10.16 15.38
N GLN A 524 32.33 10.87 15.35
CA GLN A 524 32.77 11.74 16.45
C GLN A 524 32.28 13.18 16.29
N GLU A 525 32.01 13.59 15.06
CA GLU A 525 31.48 14.89 14.65
C GLU A 525 30.28 14.65 13.71
N PRO A 526 29.35 15.61 13.56
CA PRO A 526 28.20 15.47 12.66
C PRO A 526 28.62 15.67 11.19
N VAL A 527 29.66 14.94 10.75
CA VAL A 527 30.25 15.01 9.42
C VAL A 527 30.52 13.59 8.94
N LEU A 528 30.06 13.26 7.73
CA LEU A 528 30.26 11.96 7.10
C LEU A 528 31.71 11.78 6.64
N PRO A 529 32.17 10.54 6.39
CA PRO A 529 33.55 10.28 5.93
C PRO A 529 33.91 10.95 4.59
N ASP A 530 32.94 11.33 3.78
CA ASP A 530 33.14 12.08 2.53
C ASP A 530 33.25 13.60 2.73
N GLY A 531 33.17 14.09 3.97
CA GLY A 531 33.24 15.50 4.34
C GLY A 531 31.89 16.23 4.33
N THR A 532 30.79 15.55 4.03
CA THR A 532 29.45 16.14 4.06
C THR A 532 29.00 16.36 5.50
N GLU A 533 28.67 17.61 5.86
CA GLU A 533 28.00 17.91 7.13
C GLU A 533 26.61 17.26 7.17
N ILE A 534 26.30 16.58 8.27
CA ILE A 534 25.00 15.98 8.52
C ILE A 534 24.01 17.09 8.83
N SER A 535 23.25 17.50 7.82
CA SER A 535 22.16 18.47 7.95
C SER A 535 21.01 18.09 7.05
N LEU A 536 19.81 18.55 7.43
CA LEU A 536 18.58 18.36 6.66
C LEU A 536 18.79 18.84 5.21
N TYR A 537 19.32 20.06 5.07
CA TYR A 537 19.56 20.68 3.77
C TYR A 537 20.57 19.91 2.91
N ASN A 538 21.68 19.42 3.47
CA ASN A 538 22.69 18.71 2.68
C ASN A 538 22.16 17.39 2.10
N PHE A 539 21.20 16.76 2.75
CA PHE A 539 20.55 15.55 2.24
C PHE A 539 19.42 15.85 1.25
N THR A 540 18.65 16.92 1.42
CA THR A 540 17.52 17.23 0.54
C THR A 540 17.88 18.06 -0.68
N LYS A 541 18.89 18.94 -0.60
CA LYS A 541 19.14 19.98 -1.60
C LYS A 541 19.27 19.48 -3.03
N GLY A 542 19.82 18.28 -3.23
CA GLY A 542 20.14 17.77 -4.56
C GLY A 542 20.85 18.83 -5.42
N ASP A 543 20.52 18.86 -6.70
CA ASP A 543 21.04 19.87 -7.64
C ASP A 543 20.13 21.11 -7.77
N ASP A 544 18.91 21.06 -7.21
CA ASP A 544 17.89 22.11 -7.34
C ASP A 544 17.74 22.99 -6.08
N GLY A 545 18.50 22.72 -5.02
CA GLY A 545 18.46 23.46 -3.77
C GLY A 545 17.21 23.21 -2.93
N TRP A 546 16.50 22.08 -3.14
CA TRP A 546 15.27 21.77 -2.41
C TRP A 546 15.49 21.70 -0.88
N ASP A 547 14.78 22.57 -0.17
CA ASP A 547 14.82 22.67 1.29
C ASP A 547 13.40 22.64 1.85
N PRO A 548 12.84 21.45 2.10
CA PRO A 548 11.47 21.31 2.59
C PRO A 548 11.32 21.74 4.06
N PHE A 549 12.43 21.96 4.77
CA PHE A 549 12.45 22.33 6.19
C PHE A 549 12.71 23.84 6.42
N LYS A 550 12.95 24.61 5.34
CA LYS A 550 13.25 26.05 5.40
C LYS A 550 12.11 26.91 5.94
N ASP A 551 10.88 26.52 5.60
CA ASP A 551 9.67 27.30 5.86
C ASP A 551 8.91 26.81 7.11
N ASN A 552 9.53 25.98 7.96
CA ASN A 552 8.87 25.38 9.13
C ASN A 552 8.37 26.44 10.12
N LYS A 553 7.11 26.81 9.90
CA LYS A 553 6.19 27.44 10.84
C LYS A 553 5.55 26.40 11.79
N THR A 554 5.90 25.13 11.68
CA THR A 554 5.62 24.05 12.64
C THR A 554 6.76 23.91 13.64
N SER A 555 6.40 23.66 14.89
CA SER A 555 6.93 24.27 16.11
C SER A 555 8.18 23.61 16.71
N VAL A 556 9.22 23.32 15.90
CA VAL A 556 10.56 23.18 16.48
C VAL A 556 11.09 24.58 16.81
N GLN A 557 10.57 25.17 17.88
CA GLN A 557 11.25 26.29 18.51
C GLN A 557 12.41 25.70 19.31
N LYS A 558 13.64 25.96 18.86
CA LYS A 558 14.76 26.04 19.79
C LYS A 558 14.42 27.18 20.74
N VAL A 559 13.88 26.84 21.91
CA VAL A 559 13.29 27.88 22.76
C VAL A 559 14.36 28.72 23.47
N SER A 560 15.61 28.24 23.51
CA SER A 560 16.77 28.97 24.04
C SER A 560 18.11 28.27 23.77
N ASP A 561 19.21 29.03 23.70
CA ASP A 561 20.60 28.56 23.84
C ASP A 561 20.94 28.37 25.33
N MET A 562 20.47 27.26 25.87
CA MET A 562 20.66 26.88 27.26
C MET A 562 21.64 25.71 27.35
N PRO A 563 22.16 25.34 28.54
CA PRO A 563 22.98 24.13 28.72
C PRO A 563 22.18 22.82 28.49
N PHE A 564 21.08 22.88 27.76
CA PHE A 564 20.27 21.78 27.25
C PHE A 564 19.43 22.31 26.09
N LEU A 565 19.05 21.43 25.18
CA LEU A 565 18.11 21.71 24.11
C LEU A 565 16.67 21.40 24.56
N LEU A 566 15.77 22.35 24.38
CA LEU A 566 14.32 22.19 24.62
C LEU A 566 13.60 22.34 23.28
N TYR A 567 12.81 21.34 22.91
CA TYR A 567 12.01 21.36 21.68
C TYR A 567 10.60 20.82 21.92
N SER A 568 9.66 21.41 21.20
CA SER A 568 8.29 20.94 21.02
C SER A 568 8.11 20.43 19.59
N THR A 569 7.17 19.54 19.39
CA THR A 569 6.76 19.04 18.07
C THR A 569 5.24 19.17 17.93
N ALA A 570 4.74 19.27 16.70
CA ALA A 570 3.31 19.45 16.44
C ALA A 570 2.44 18.24 16.86
N ASN A 571 3.04 17.09 17.18
CA ASN A 571 2.34 15.89 17.65
C ASN A 571 2.20 15.83 19.20
N GLY A 572 2.48 16.92 19.91
CA GLY A 572 2.34 16.98 21.37
C GLY A 572 3.55 16.47 22.14
N MET A 573 4.67 16.16 21.49
CA MET A 573 5.87 15.77 22.22
C MET A 573 6.74 16.96 22.62
N LEU A 574 7.00 17.05 23.91
CA LEU A 574 7.98 17.94 24.52
C LEU A 574 9.26 17.14 24.79
N GLN A 575 10.40 17.59 24.29
CA GLN A 575 11.68 16.94 24.51
C GLN A 575 12.69 17.90 25.12
N ILE A 576 13.43 17.40 26.11
CA ILE A 576 14.67 18.00 26.56
C ILE A 576 15.80 17.04 26.20
N GLY A 577 16.81 17.53 25.48
CA GLY A 577 17.99 16.76 25.07
C GLY A 577 19.28 17.56 25.27
N GLN A 578 20.43 16.92 25.03
CA GLN A 578 21.76 17.54 25.15
C GLN A 578 22.00 18.28 26.47
N VAL A 579 21.55 17.70 27.58
CA VAL A 579 21.77 18.27 28.92
C VAL A 579 23.28 18.28 29.22
N GLU A 580 23.91 19.44 29.23
CA GLU A 580 25.35 19.63 29.43
C GLU A 580 25.79 19.43 30.90
N GLU A 581 24.82 19.46 31.82
CA GLU A 581 25.00 19.24 33.25
C GLU A 581 23.71 18.86 33.99
N ASP A 582 23.83 18.30 35.18
CA ASP A 582 22.69 17.95 36.01
C ASP A 582 21.75 19.15 36.23
N THR A 583 20.53 19.02 35.70
CA THR A 583 19.54 20.08 35.57
C THR A 583 18.21 19.57 36.11
N MET A 584 17.67 20.21 37.16
CA MET A 584 16.29 20.00 37.57
C MET A 584 15.37 20.50 36.45
N VAL A 585 14.41 19.69 36.02
CA VAL A 585 13.38 20.04 35.04
C VAL A 585 12.03 19.87 35.70
N GLN A 586 11.21 20.92 35.63
CA GLN A 586 9.83 20.92 36.08
C GLN A 586 8.93 21.38 34.93
N ILE A 587 7.84 20.68 34.70
CA ILE A 587 6.88 21.01 33.65
C ILE A 587 5.55 21.29 34.33
N TYR A 588 4.97 22.45 34.05
CA TYR A 588 3.68 22.88 34.57
C TYR A 588 2.69 23.05 33.41
N SER A 589 1.41 22.75 33.64
CA SER A 589 0.34 23.26 32.77
C SER A 589 0.18 24.76 32.92
N ILE A 590 -0.50 25.41 31.96
CA ILE A 590 -0.69 26.88 31.97
C ILE A 590 -1.48 27.40 33.17
N ASP A 591 -2.28 26.56 33.83
CA ASP A 591 -2.98 26.85 35.08
C ASP A 591 -2.08 26.75 36.34
N GLY A 592 -0.80 26.40 36.15
CA GLY A 592 0.21 26.35 37.19
C GLY A 592 0.34 25.01 37.93
N ARG A 593 -0.38 23.96 37.51
CA ARG A 593 -0.22 22.63 38.09
C ARG A 593 1.07 21.97 37.62
N GLU A 594 1.88 21.45 38.54
CA GLU A 594 3.06 20.67 38.22
C GLU A 594 2.66 19.30 37.65
N LEU A 595 3.15 19.00 36.45
CA LEU A 595 2.92 17.75 35.72
C LEU A 595 4.11 16.81 35.88
N TYR A 596 5.32 17.35 35.79
CA TYR A 596 6.56 16.61 35.95
C TYR A 596 7.58 17.42 36.74
N SER A 597 8.43 16.72 37.50
CA SER A 597 9.56 17.29 38.23
C SER A 597 10.63 16.22 38.39
N GLN A 598 11.81 16.45 37.82
CA GLN A 598 12.90 15.49 37.84
C GLN A 598 14.25 16.13 37.57
N THR A 599 15.30 15.58 38.17
CA THR A 599 16.67 15.92 37.78
C THR A 599 17.06 15.15 36.52
N MET A 600 17.37 15.87 35.45
CA MET A 600 18.05 15.36 34.27
C MET A 600 19.54 15.37 34.52
N HIS A 601 20.24 14.26 34.26
CA HIS A 601 21.69 14.21 34.41
C HIS A 601 22.41 14.68 33.15
N LYS A 602 23.69 15.06 33.28
CA LYS A 602 24.54 15.35 32.11
C LYS A 602 24.47 14.22 31.07
N GLY A 603 24.27 14.56 29.80
CA GLY A 603 24.15 13.66 28.67
C GLY A 603 22.79 12.98 28.54
N SER A 604 21.85 13.23 29.45
CA SER A 604 20.51 12.65 29.39
C SER A 604 19.58 13.42 28.45
N ALA A 605 18.60 12.72 27.92
CA ALA A 605 17.45 13.29 27.23
C ALA A 605 16.18 12.63 27.74
N LYS A 606 15.08 13.38 27.74
CA LYS A 606 13.76 12.85 28.07
C LYS A 606 12.72 13.52 27.20
N GLN A 607 11.74 12.72 26.84
CA GLN A 607 10.56 13.15 26.13
C GLN A 607 9.32 12.92 27.00
N TRP A 608 8.38 13.84 26.86
CA TRP A 608 7.05 13.76 27.45
C TRP A 608 6.04 13.88 26.33
N GLU A 609 5.23 12.85 26.20
CA GLU A 609 4.02 12.92 25.39
C GLU A 609 2.97 13.70 26.18
N MET A 610 2.59 14.85 25.64
CA MET A 610 1.73 15.82 26.31
C MET A 610 0.54 16.11 25.40
N PRO A 611 -0.68 16.27 25.95
CA PRO A 611 -1.79 16.79 25.17
C PRO A 611 -1.44 18.13 24.50
N GLN A 612 -2.12 18.45 23.40
CA GLN A 612 -2.03 19.77 22.79
C GLN A 612 -2.38 20.86 23.81
N GLY A 613 -1.52 21.88 23.93
CA GLY A 613 -1.68 22.86 25.00
C GLY A 613 -0.45 23.69 25.29
N ILE A 614 -0.61 24.58 26.28
CA ILE A 614 0.46 25.48 26.71
C ILE A 614 1.04 24.96 28.02
N TYR A 615 2.35 24.85 28.06
CA TYR A 615 3.13 24.38 29.20
C TYR A 615 4.17 25.41 29.61
N ILE A 616 4.56 25.38 30.88
CA ILE A 616 5.69 26.14 31.41
C ILE A 616 6.75 25.13 31.81
N VAL A 617 7.89 25.16 31.13
CA VAL A 617 9.05 24.35 31.47
C VAL A 617 9.98 25.22 32.30
N LYS A 618 10.20 24.84 33.56
CA LYS A 618 11.22 25.41 34.41
C LYS A 618 12.41 24.49 34.51
N THR A 619 13.60 25.05 34.51
CA THR A 619 14.82 24.30 34.73
C THR A 619 15.72 24.99 35.73
N GLY A 620 16.35 24.23 36.62
CA GLY A 620 17.31 24.75 37.60
C GLY A 620 18.62 23.99 37.54
N SER A 621 19.72 24.70 37.31
CA SER A 621 21.08 24.14 37.31
C SER A 621 22.04 25.04 38.11
N LYS A 622 23.33 24.69 38.18
CA LYS A 622 24.32 25.56 38.84
C LYS A 622 24.55 26.89 38.10
N TYR A 623 24.07 27.01 36.85
CA TYR A 623 24.13 28.24 36.06
C TYR A 623 22.89 29.13 36.21
N GLY A 624 21.86 28.68 36.96
CA GLY A 624 20.69 29.47 37.28
C GLY A 624 19.37 28.72 37.08
N GLU A 625 18.28 29.41 37.40
CA GLU A 625 16.92 28.96 37.11
C GLU A 625 16.40 29.66 35.86
N PHE A 626 15.69 28.90 35.03
CA PHE A 626 15.12 29.36 33.78
C PHE A 626 13.69 28.86 33.67
N SER A 627 12.85 29.63 32.99
CA SER A 627 11.45 29.32 32.80
C SER A 627 11.04 29.73 31.41
N GLN A 628 10.44 28.80 30.68
CA GLN A 628 10.05 29.00 29.29
C GLN A 628 8.62 28.52 29.07
N LYS A 629 7.83 29.32 28.35
CA LYS A 629 6.52 28.93 27.89
C LYS A 629 6.67 28.14 26.59
N VAL A 630 6.08 26.96 26.53
CA VAL A 630 6.11 26.08 25.35
C VAL A 630 4.67 25.84 24.91
N SER A 631 4.41 26.01 23.62
CA SER A 631 3.14 25.63 23.01
C SER A 631 3.38 24.34 22.26
N LEU A 632 2.68 23.28 22.67
CA LEU A 632 2.66 21.99 22.01
C LEU A 632 1.44 21.91 21.10
#